data_AF-A0A031JU15-F1
#
_entry.id   AF-A0A031JU15-F1
#
_cell.length_a   1.000
_cell.length_b   1.000
_cell.length_c   1.000
_cell.angle_alpha   90.00
_cell.angle_beta   90.00
_cell.angle_gamma   90.00
#
_symmetry.space_group_name_H-M   'P 1'
#
loop_
_entity.id
_entity.type
_entity.pdbx_description
1 polymer ?
#
loop_
_entity_poly.entity_id
_entity_poly.type
_entity_poly.pdbx_seq_one_letter_code
_entity_poly.pdbx_strand_id
1 'polypeptide(L)'
;MGCRSVRPSRRTSAMAFFEDLPEADDPLLGFAPYLHSRPRRNSITPDRQRMFIAALAASGIVTQAARAIGASLEALYKLRLMKGAEGFSAAWDKAVDRGMLRLQDCALERAILGEERPVASQGKVVATYTRHDTALMLFLLRQRMPERYAAPPTQDARPGSPLYERVRRDIEAQMPTVAETRAVIDAKLEQLRRTIEARRTREEDG
;
A
#
# COMPACT_ATOMS: atom_id res chain seq x y z
N MET A 1 27.67 7.61 45.44
CA MET A 1 26.90 6.47 44.88
C MET A 1 26.03 7.00 43.75
N GLY A 2 26.42 6.75 42.49
CA GLY A 2 25.67 7.19 41.32
C GLY A 2 25.20 5.99 40.52
N CYS A 3 23.89 5.79 40.43
CA CYS A 3 23.27 4.70 39.70
C CYS A 3 23.52 4.90 38.19
N ARG A 4 24.42 4.12 37.58
CA ARG A 4 24.58 4.08 36.12
C ARG A 4 23.55 3.09 35.57
N SER A 5 22.56 3.62 34.84
CA SER A 5 21.67 2.80 34.01
C SER A 5 22.49 1.91 33.08
N VAL A 6 22.22 0.60 33.10
CA VAL A 6 22.88 -0.45 32.29
C VAL A 6 22.57 -0.32 30.79
N ARG A 7 21.69 0.62 30.40
CA ARG A 7 21.40 0.91 29.00
C ARG A 7 21.51 2.41 28.78
N PRO A 8 22.68 2.95 28.41
CA PRO A 8 22.76 4.32 27.95
C PRO A 8 21.92 4.39 26.67
N SER A 9 20.86 5.20 26.73
CA SER A 9 20.16 5.82 25.60
C SER A 9 20.53 5.21 24.23
N ARG A 10 19.79 4.18 23.78
CA ARG A 10 19.63 3.91 22.34
C ARG A 10 18.88 5.09 21.76
N ARG A 11 19.57 6.23 21.65
CA ARG A 11 19.21 7.27 20.71
C ARG A 11 19.57 6.64 19.37
N THR A 12 18.64 5.84 18.82
CA THR A 12 18.65 5.50 17.41
C THR A 12 18.83 6.83 16.69
N SER A 13 20.02 7.06 16.13
CA SER A 13 20.27 8.29 15.44
C SER A 13 19.18 8.43 14.38
N ALA A 14 18.68 9.64 14.15
CA ALA A 14 17.75 9.88 13.05
C ALA A 14 18.34 9.44 11.69
N MET A 15 19.67 9.22 11.65
CA MET A 15 20.47 8.76 10.53
C MET A 15 20.51 7.23 10.37
N ALA A 16 20.19 6.43 11.40
CA ALA A 16 20.32 4.97 11.35
C ALA A 16 19.35 4.26 10.38
N PHE A 17 18.52 5.02 9.66
CA PHE A 17 17.51 4.52 8.72
C PHE A 17 17.57 5.20 7.35
N PHE A 18 18.56 6.07 7.08
CA PHE A 18 18.81 6.64 5.76
C PHE A 18 20.10 6.03 5.25
N GLU A 19 20.00 4.82 4.70
CA GLU A 19 21.20 4.06 4.39
C GLU A 19 21.93 4.62 3.17
N ASP A 20 21.24 5.29 2.23
CA ASP A 20 21.82 6.24 1.26
C ASP A 20 20.69 7.06 0.58
N LEU A 21 20.86 8.38 0.47
CA LEU A 21 19.96 9.21 -0.34
C LEU A 21 20.32 9.03 -1.82
N PRO A 22 19.33 9.04 -2.74
CA PRO A 22 19.63 9.06 -4.16
C PRO A 22 20.49 10.29 -4.52
N GLU A 23 21.41 10.11 -5.46
CA GLU A 23 22.25 11.18 -5.99
C GLU A 23 21.39 12.31 -6.56
N ALA A 24 21.93 13.54 -6.60
CA ALA A 24 21.18 14.70 -7.08
C ALA A 24 20.69 14.56 -8.53
N ASP A 25 21.45 13.83 -9.36
CA ASP A 25 21.16 13.58 -10.76
C ASP A 25 20.30 12.32 -10.99
N ASP A 26 19.82 11.68 -9.93
CA ASP A 26 18.96 10.49 -10.04
C ASP A 26 17.68 10.83 -10.83
N PRO A 27 17.33 10.05 -11.88
CA PRO A 27 16.11 10.26 -12.66
C PRO A 27 14.82 10.32 -11.83
N LEU A 28 14.81 9.69 -10.64
CA LEU A 28 13.70 9.78 -9.70
C LEU A 28 13.44 11.22 -9.23
N LEU A 29 14.50 12.01 -9.07
CA LEU A 29 14.41 13.40 -8.61
C LEU A 29 14.14 14.37 -9.77
N GLY A 30 14.25 13.93 -11.02
CA GLY A 30 14.02 14.72 -12.24
C GLY A 30 12.56 14.99 -12.62
N PHE A 31 11.59 14.73 -11.72
CA PHE A 31 10.17 14.96 -12.00
C PHE A 31 9.82 16.45 -12.09
N ALA A 32 8.70 16.76 -12.78
CA ALA A 32 8.10 18.09 -12.79
C ALA A 32 7.41 18.36 -11.43
N PRO A 33 7.96 19.24 -10.58
CA PRO A 33 7.40 19.51 -9.27
C PRO A 33 6.18 20.41 -9.36
N TYR A 34 5.28 20.31 -8.39
CA TYR A 34 4.16 21.22 -8.30
C TYR A 34 4.63 22.64 -7.95
N LEU A 35 4.17 23.64 -8.71
CA LEU A 35 4.50 25.04 -8.48
C LEU A 35 3.34 25.73 -7.75
N HIS A 36 3.58 26.18 -6.52
CA HIS A 36 2.61 26.98 -5.79
C HIS A 36 2.47 28.36 -6.42
N SER A 37 1.24 28.77 -6.80
CA SER A 37 0.97 30.11 -7.35
C SER A 37 1.33 31.25 -6.39
N ARG A 38 1.17 31.04 -5.08
CA ARG A 38 1.58 32.00 -4.04
C ARG A 38 2.26 31.26 -2.88
N PRO A 39 3.57 30.98 -2.96
CA PRO A 39 4.27 30.22 -1.94
C PRO A 39 4.34 31.02 -0.64
N ARG A 40 4.14 30.32 0.47
CA ARG A 40 4.32 30.81 1.85
C ARG A 40 5.54 30.16 2.47
N ARG A 41 5.98 30.64 3.62
CA ARG A 41 7.14 30.10 4.36
C ARG A 41 7.06 28.58 4.60
N ASN A 42 5.86 28.02 4.77
CA ASN A 42 5.61 26.60 5.01
C ASN A 42 5.19 25.82 3.75
N SER A 43 5.26 26.42 2.56
CA SER A 43 4.95 25.72 1.31
C SER A 43 5.95 24.62 1.02
N ILE A 44 5.48 23.54 0.41
CA ILE A 44 6.33 22.44 -0.04
C ILE A 44 6.86 22.84 -1.43
N THR A 45 7.88 23.68 -1.42
CA THR A 45 8.58 24.16 -2.62
C THR A 45 9.14 22.99 -3.45
N PRO A 46 9.45 23.19 -4.73
CA PRO A 46 10.10 22.18 -5.58
C PRO A 46 11.26 21.44 -4.92
N ASP A 47 12.17 22.17 -4.27
CA ASP A 47 13.32 21.55 -3.59
C ASP A 47 12.87 20.67 -2.42
N ARG A 48 11.88 21.13 -1.63
CA ARG A 48 11.30 20.33 -0.54
C ARG A 48 10.57 19.10 -1.06
N GLN A 49 9.94 19.17 -2.24
CA GLN A 49 9.35 18.00 -2.90
C GLN A 49 10.44 16.99 -3.27
N ARG A 50 11.55 17.42 -3.91
CA ARG A 50 12.66 16.51 -4.24
C ARG A 50 13.32 15.90 -3.00
N MET A 51 13.54 16.70 -1.96
CA MET A 51 14.05 16.20 -0.68
C MET A 51 13.12 15.16 -0.05
N PHE A 52 11.81 15.38 -0.14
CA PHE A 52 10.83 14.41 0.34
C PHE A 52 10.90 13.09 -0.45
N ILE A 53 10.93 13.17 -1.78
CA ILE A 53 11.05 11.99 -2.65
C ILE A 53 12.36 11.24 -2.39
N ALA A 54 13.48 11.95 -2.21
CA ALA A 54 14.77 11.35 -1.87
C ALA A 54 14.72 10.61 -0.52
N ALA A 55 14.18 11.26 0.51
CA ALA A 55 14.02 10.66 1.84
C ALA A 55 13.06 9.47 1.84
N LEU A 56 12.00 9.53 1.03
CA LEU A 56 11.05 8.44 0.86
C LEU A 56 11.68 7.26 0.13
N ALA A 57 12.49 7.50 -0.90
CA ALA A 57 13.18 6.44 -1.63
C ALA A 57 14.21 5.70 -0.75
N ALA A 58 14.92 6.45 0.10
CA ALA A 58 15.91 5.88 1.00
C ALA A 58 15.31 5.04 2.13
N SER A 59 14.14 5.44 2.65
CA SER A 59 13.53 4.81 3.84
C SER A 59 12.30 3.94 3.57
N GLY A 60 11.53 4.22 2.51
CA GLY A 60 10.19 3.66 2.28
C GLY A 60 9.11 4.12 3.29
N ILE A 61 9.45 4.96 4.26
CA ILE A 61 8.57 5.34 5.37
C ILE A 61 8.14 6.81 5.21
N VAL A 62 6.87 7.01 4.83
CA VAL A 62 6.30 8.35 4.58
C VAL A 62 6.41 9.27 5.80
N THR A 63 6.16 8.76 7.01
CA THR A 63 6.21 9.56 8.25
C THR A 63 7.62 10.05 8.57
N GLN A 64 8.64 9.25 8.27
CA GLN A 64 10.03 9.61 8.43
C GLN A 64 10.46 10.64 7.38
N ALA A 65 10.09 10.44 6.11
CA ALA A 65 10.37 11.38 5.03
C ALA A 65 9.70 12.75 5.28
N ALA A 66 8.45 12.75 5.76
CA ALA A 66 7.73 13.98 6.12
C ALA A 66 8.42 14.74 7.27
N ARG A 67 8.89 14.01 8.29
CA ARG A 67 9.68 14.59 9.39
C ARG A 67 11.00 15.17 8.90
N ALA A 68 11.69 14.49 7.98
CA ALA A 68 12.97 14.93 7.44
C ALA A 68 12.90 16.31 6.75
N ILE A 69 11.79 16.59 6.05
CA ILE A 69 11.58 17.91 5.45
C ILE A 69 10.80 18.88 6.37
N GLY A 70 10.30 18.43 7.51
CA GLY A 70 9.47 19.24 8.40
C GLY A 70 8.12 19.62 7.76
N ALA A 71 7.46 18.67 7.09
CA ALA A 71 6.10 18.83 6.56
C ALA A 71 5.11 17.93 7.31
N SER A 72 3.84 18.34 7.37
CA SER A 72 2.78 17.46 7.85
C SER A 72 2.40 16.44 6.77
N LEU A 73 1.98 15.25 7.20
CA LEU A 73 1.46 14.22 6.30
C LEU A 73 0.25 14.72 5.51
N GLU A 74 -0.65 15.44 6.18
CA GLU A 74 -1.84 16.02 5.55
C GLU A 74 -1.48 16.95 4.39
N ALA A 75 -0.48 17.83 4.56
CA ALA A 75 -0.05 18.74 3.51
C ALA A 75 0.55 17.99 2.30
N LEU A 76 1.29 16.91 2.56
CA LEU A 76 1.89 16.05 1.53
C LEU A 76 0.84 15.27 0.74
N TYR A 77 -0.13 14.65 1.40
CA TYR A 77 -1.24 13.96 0.73
C TYR A 77 -2.13 14.95 -0.04
N LYS A 78 -2.39 16.13 0.53
CA LYS A 78 -3.13 17.18 -0.18
C LYS A 78 -2.39 17.62 -1.45
N LEU A 79 -1.07 17.83 -1.36
CA LEU A 79 -0.24 18.19 -2.51
C LEU A 79 -0.31 17.12 -3.61
N ARG A 80 -0.22 15.84 -3.23
CA ARG A 80 -0.29 14.70 -4.15
C ARG A 80 -1.57 14.69 -4.99
N LEU A 81 -2.68 15.17 -4.43
CA LEU A 81 -3.99 15.21 -5.09
C LEU A 81 -4.25 16.51 -5.88
N MET A 82 -3.32 17.47 -5.88
CA MET A 82 -3.52 18.73 -6.61
C MET A 82 -3.36 18.53 -8.13
N LYS A 83 -4.20 19.23 -8.89
CA LYS A 83 -4.03 19.36 -10.35
C LYS A 83 -2.68 20.05 -10.65
N GLY A 84 -1.85 19.44 -11.50
CA GLY A 84 -0.49 19.90 -11.78
C GLY A 84 0.59 19.26 -10.90
N ALA A 85 0.22 18.39 -9.96
CA ALA A 85 1.16 17.63 -9.11
C ALA A 85 1.38 16.19 -9.59
N GLU A 86 1.03 15.87 -10.84
CA GLU A 86 1.10 14.52 -11.39
C GLU A 86 2.54 14.00 -11.40
N GLY A 87 3.52 14.87 -11.71
CA GLY A 87 4.94 14.53 -11.64
C GLY A 87 5.39 14.18 -10.21
N PHE A 88 4.92 14.93 -9.21
CA PHE A 88 5.20 14.63 -7.80
C PHE A 88 4.54 13.31 -7.35
N SER A 89 3.28 13.06 -7.74
CA SER A 89 2.62 11.80 -7.41
C SER A 89 3.32 10.60 -8.05
N ALA A 90 3.71 10.70 -9.32
CA ALA A 90 4.43 9.62 -9.99
C ALA A 90 5.81 9.35 -9.36
N ALA A 91 6.53 10.42 -8.96
CA ALA A 91 7.79 10.28 -8.25
C ALA A 91 7.61 9.67 -6.85
N TRP A 92 6.51 10.01 -6.17
CA TRP A 92 6.15 9.41 -4.88
C TRP A 92 5.98 7.90 -5.01
N ASP A 93 5.18 7.44 -5.98
CA ASP A 93 4.91 6.02 -6.17
C ASP A 93 6.21 5.26 -6.47
N LYS A 94 7.05 5.79 -7.38
CA LYS A 94 8.38 5.22 -7.66
C LYS A 94 9.30 5.20 -6.43
N ALA A 95 9.24 6.21 -5.58
CA ALA A 95 10.03 6.25 -4.35
C ALA A 95 9.57 5.21 -3.33
N VAL A 96 8.25 4.99 -3.21
CA VAL A 96 7.70 3.90 -2.39
C VAL A 96 8.17 2.54 -2.91
N ASP A 97 8.12 2.32 -4.22
CA ASP A 97 8.58 1.07 -4.83
C ASP A 97 10.06 0.80 -4.53
N ARG A 98 10.92 1.82 -4.64
CA ARG A 98 12.34 1.69 -4.26
C ARG A 98 12.53 1.38 -2.77
N GLY A 99 11.79 2.05 -1.90
CA GLY A 99 11.80 1.75 -0.47
C GLY A 99 11.33 0.33 -0.16
N MET A 100 10.34 -0.18 -0.89
CA MET A 100 9.86 -1.57 -0.78
C MET A 100 10.91 -2.59 -1.23
N LEU A 101 11.68 -2.31 -2.28
CA LEU A 101 12.77 -3.20 -2.71
C LEU A 101 13.81 -3.37 -1.59
N ARG A 102 14.19 -2.27 -0.91
CA ARG A 102 15.11 -2.33 0.23
C ARG A 102 14.53 -3.14 1.39
N LEU A 103 13.24 -2.98 1.70
CA LEU A 103 12.57 -3.81 2.70
C LEU A 103 12.65 -5.31 2.35
N GLN A 104 12.51 -5.66 1.07
CA GLN A 104 12.65 -7.04 0.62
C GLN A 104 14.07 -7.57 0.82
N ASP A 105 15.10 -6.76 0.52
CA ASP A 105 16.49 -7.15 0.72
C ASP A 105 16.79 -7.38 2.21
N CYS A 106 16.38 -6.46 3.09
CA CYS A 106 16.51 -6.63 4.54
C CYS A 106 15.71 -7.84 5.07
N ALA A 107 14.52 -8.10 4.51
CA ALA A 107 13.72 -9.27 4.86
C ALA A 107 14.40 -10.57 4.43
N LEU A 108 15.02 -10.60 3.24
CA LEU A 108 15.77 -11.74 2.73
C LEU A 108 17.01 -12.01 3.59
N GLU A 109 17.77 -10.97 3.90
CA GLU A 109 18.93 -11.07 4.81
C GLU A 109 18.49 -11.63 6.17
N ARG A 110 17.45 -11.05 6.78
CA ARG A 110 16.90 -11.52 8.06
C ARG A 110 16.41 -12.96 7.98
N ALA A 111 15.78 -13.34 6.87
CA ALA A 111 15.33 -14.71 6.66
C ALA A 111 16.53 -15.67 6.63
N ILE A 112 17.57 -15.36 5.84
CA ILE A 112 18.76 -16.21 5.69
C ILE A 112 19.57 -16.26 6.99
N LEU A 113 19.92 -15.11 7.57
CA LEU A 113 20.80 -15.03 8.75
C LEU A 113 20.07 -15.42 10.05
N GLY A 114 18.76 -15.19 10.12
CA GLY A 114 17.98 -15.35 11.35
C GLY A 114 18.18 -14.21 12.34
N GLU A 115 17.56 -14.33 13.52
CA GLU A 115 17.68 -13.37 14.61
C GLU A 115 18.22 -14.05 15.87
N GLU A 116 19.26 -13.49 16.48
CA GLU A 116 19.74 -13.95 17.78
C GLU A 116 18.71 -13.70 18.88
N ARG A 117 18.30 -14.76 19.56
CA ARG A 117 17.37 -14.71 20.68
C ARG A 117 18.09 -15.11 21.97
N PRO A 118 18.07 -14.26 23.00
CA PRO A 118 18.64 -14.61 24.29
C PRO A 118 17.70 -15.59 25.02
N VAL A 119 18.29 -16.63 25.60
CA VAL A 119 17.64 -17.52 26.55
C VAL A 119 17.97 -17.00 27.94
N ALA A 120 16.97 -16.49 28.65
CA ALA A 120 17.13 -15.99 30.00
C ALA A 120 16.61 -17.00 31.03
N SER A 121 17.37 -17.19 32.11
CA SER A 121 16.95 -17.93 33.30
C SER A 121 17.31 -17.12 34.54
N GLN A 122 16.38 -17.02 35.50
CA GLN A 122 16.55 -16.24 36.73
C GLN A 122 16.98 -14.77 36.47
N GLY A 123 16.46 -14.14 35.42
CA GLY A 123 16.77 -12.75 35.08
C GLY A 123 18.16 -12.52 34.46
N LYS A 124 18.93 -13.58 34.20
CA LYS A 124 20.23 -13.51 33.52
C LYS A 124 20.15 -14.21 32.16
N VAL A 125 20.81 -13.64 31.13
CA VAL A 125 20.97 -14.31 29.84
C VAL A 125 21.97 -15.46 30.02
N VAL A 126 21.51 -16.69 29.78
CA VAL A 126 22.30 -17.92 29.98
C VAL A 126 22.84 -18.46 28.66
N ALA A 127 22.14 -18.22 27.55
CA ALA A 127 22.57 -18.61 26.22
C ALA A 127 21.98 -17.68 25.15
N THR A 128 22.50 -17.77 23.94
CA THR A 128 21.89 -17.21 22.72
C THR A 128 21.70 -18.33 21.71
N TYR A 129 20.64 -18.24 20.93
CA TYR A 129 20.45 -19.11 19.77
C TYR A 129 19.90 -18.31 18.59
N THR A 130 20.22 -18.72 17.38
CA THR A 130 19.70 -18.11 16.17
C THR A 130 18.33 -18.70 15.85
N ARG A 131 17.31 -17.84 15.80
CA ARG A 131 15.96 -18.21 15.35
C ARG A 131 15.78 -17.73 13.92
N HIS A 132 15.58 -18.67 13.01
CA HIS A 132 15.15 -18.36 11.65
C HIS A 132 13.64 -18.18 11.59
N ASP A 133 13.17 -17.17 10.88
CA ASP A 133 11.75 -16.97 10.62
C ASP A 133 11.35 -17.75 9.37
N THR A 134 10.96 -19.01 9.57
CA THR A 134 10.53 -19.89 8.47
C THR A 134 9.28 -19.35 7.75
N ALA A 135 8.42 -18.61 8.44
CA ALA A 135 7.24 -18.01 7.81
C ALA A 135 7.66 -16.89 6.85
N LEU A 136 8.62 -16.04 7.25
CA LEU A 136 9.20 -15.02 6.38
C LEU A 136 9.92 -15.66 5.18
N MET A 137 10.72 -16.72 5.40
CA MET A 137 11.36 -17.46 4.31
C MET A 137 10.34 -17.97 3.28
N LEU A 138 9.29 -18.66 3.75
CA LEU A 138 8.25 -19.21 2.88
C LEU A 138 7.45 -18.12 2.16
N PHE A 139 7.19 -17.00 2.83
CA PHE A 139 6.55 -15.83 2.22
C PHE A 139 7.39 -15.28 1.06
N LEU A 140 8.69 -15.06 1.27
CA LEU A 140 9.59 -14.56 0.23
C LEU A 140 9.72 -15.54 -0.94
N LEU A 141 9.83 -16.86 -0.67
CA LEU A 141 9.86 -17.89 -1.72
C LEU A 141 8.59 -17.89 -2.57
N ARG A 142 7.42 -17.78 -1.93
CA ARG A 142 6.11 -17.70 -2.63
C ARG A 142 5.99 -16.45 -3.50
N GLN A 143 6.48 -15.32 -3.01
CA GLN A 143 6.37 -14.05 -3.73
C GLN A 143 7.31 -13.98 -4.93
N ARG A 144 8.53 -14.53 -4.81
CA ARG A 144 9.58 -14.46 -5.86
C ARG A 144 9.53 -15.64 -6.85
N MET A 145 9.06 -16.79 -6.40
CA MET A 145 8.97 -18.03 -7.19
C MET A 145 7.59 -18.68 -7.01
N PRO A 146 6.50 -17.96 -7.36
CA PRO A 146 5.14 -18.46 -7.19
C PRO A 146 4.89 -19.77 -7.95
N GLU A 147 5.48 -19.94 -9.13
CA GLU A 147 5.36 -21.16 -9.94
C GLU A 147 5.87 -22.43 -9.24
N ARG A 148 6.77 -22.28 -8.26
CA ARG A 148 7.35 -23.39 -7.49
C ARG A 148 6.78 -23.52 -6.08
N TYR A 149 6.54 -22.40 -5.41
CA TYR A 149 6.26 -22.38 -3.97
C TYR A 149 4.91 -21.80 -3.59
N ALA A 150 4.16 -21.21 -4.53
CA ALA A 150 2.78 -20.81 -4.25
C ALA A 150 2.04 -22.00 -3.65
N ALA A 151 1.30 -21.76 -2.58
CA ALA A 151 0.35 -22.75 -2.15
C ALA A 151 -0.55 -23.05 -3.35
N PRO A 152 -0.84 -24.33 -3.68
CA PRO A 152 -1.88 -24.61 -4.66
C PRO A 152 -3.10 -23.79 -4.24
N PRO A 153 -3.76 -23.10 -5.19
CA PRO A 153 -4.88 -22.21 -4.86
C PRO A 153 -5.77 -22.96 -3.88
N THR A 154 -5.92 -22.39 -2.68
CA THR A 154 -6.66 -22.96 -1.55
C THR A 154 -7.90 -23.58 -2.12
N GLN A 155 -7.96 -24.94 -2.17
CA GLN A 155 -8.88 -25.71 -3.03
C GLN A 155 -9.94 -24.82 -3.64
N ASP A 156 -9.74 -24.38 -4.89
CA ASP A 156 -10.72 -23.53 -5.58
C ASP A 156 -12.11 -24.04 -5.24
N ALA A 157 -13.06 -23.14 -4.96
CA ALA A 157 -14.44 -23.53 -4.73
C ALA A 157 -14.95 -24.23 -5.98
N ARG A 158 -14.73 -25.54 -6.06
CA ARG A 158 -15.14 -26.41 -7.15
C ARG A 158 -16.57 -26.84 -6.88
N PRO A 159 -17.38 -27.06 -7.93
CA PRO A 159 -18.69 -27.68 -7.80
C PRO A 159 -18.62 -28.92 -6.88
N GLY A 160 -19.45 -28.95 -5.84
CA GLY A 160 -19.47 -30.02 -4.83
C GLY A 160 -18.56 -29.84 -3.61
N SER A 161 -17.68 -28.82 -3.57
CA SER A 161 -16.89 -28.53 -2.36
C SER A 161 -17.75 -27.88 -1.26
N PRO A 162 -17.44 -28.09 0.04
CA PRO A 162 -18.22 -27.49 1.13
C PRO A 162 -18.25 -25.96 1.13
N LEU A 163 -17.22 -25.30 0.58
CA LEU A 163 -17.21 -23.84 0.40
C LEU A 163 -18.09 -23.43 -0.78
N TYR A 164 -17.97 -24.11 -1.93
CA TYR A 164 -18.79 -23.84 -3.11
C TYR A 164 -20.29 -23.96 -2.81
N GLU A 165 -20.71 -25.03 -2.13
CA GLU A 165 -22.13 -25.25 -1.82
C GLU A 165 -22.69 -24.22 -0.84
N ARG A 166 -21.87 -23.70 0.08
CA ARG A 166 -22.28 -22.60 0.96
C ARG A 166 -22.48 -21.32 0.17
N VAL A 167 -21.48 -20.92 -0.63
CA VAL A 167 -21.55 -19.72 -1.47
C VAL A 167 -22.71 -19.80 -2.46
N ARG A 168 -22.95 -20.97 -3.08
CA ARG A 168 -24.10 -21.20 -3.98
C ARG A 168 -25.43 -20.95 -3.28
N ARG A 169 -25.63 -21.50 -2.07
CA ARG A 169 -26.87 -21.31 -1.31
C ARG A 169 -27.09 -19.85 -0.93
N ASP A 170 -26.04 -19.14 -0.52
CA ASP A 170 -26.15 -17.73 -0.14
C ASP A 170 -26.55 -16.86 -1.35
N ILE A 171 -25.98 -17.14 -2.53
CA ILE A 171 -26.35 -16.47 -3.79
C ILE A 171 -27.79 -16.81 -4.17
N GLU A 172 -28.18 -18.08 -4.13
CA GLU A 172 -29.54 -18.53 -4.46
C GLU A 172 -30.60 -17.92 -3.53
N ALA A 173 -30.29 -17.76 -2.24
CA ALA A 173 -31.19 -17.14 -1.27
C ALA A 173 -31.35 -15.62 -1.47
N GLN A 174 -30.36 -14.97 -2.07
CA GLN A 174 -30.37 -13.53 -2.33
C GLN A 174 -30.86 -13.17 -3.74
N MET A 175 -30.90 -14.14 -4.67
CA MET A 175 -31.37 -13.90 -6.02
C MET A 175 -32.89 -13.69 -6.01
N PRO A 176 -33.40 -12.62 -6.68
CA PRO A 176 -34.83 -12.45 -6.87
C PRO A 176 -35.37 -13.63 -7.67
N THR A 177 -36.61 -14.02 -7.36
CA THR A 177 -37.26 -15.11 -8.07
C THR A 177 -37.41 -14.78 -9.56
N VAL A 178 -37.57 -15.81 -10.39
CA VAL A 178 -37.81 -15.62 -11.82
C VAL A 178 -39.06 -14.77 -12.06
N ALA A 179 -40.09 -14.91 -11.20
CA ALA A 179 -41.31 -14.13 -11.28
C ALA A 179 -41.10 -12.64 -10.98
N GLU A 180 -40.36 -12.32 -9.91
CA GLU A 180 -40.01 -10.93 -9.56
C GLU A 180 -39.12 -10.30 -10.64
N THR A 181 -38.15 -11.05 -11.14
CA THR A 181 -37.28 -10.62 -12.23
C THR A 181 -38.09 -10.33 -13.49
N ARG A 182 -39.05 -11.20 -13.83
CA ARG A 182 -39.95 -11.02 -14.97
C ARG A 182 -40.86 -9.80 -14.81
N ALA A 183 -41.43 -9.60 -13.63
CA ALA A 183 -42.28 -8.44 -13.35
C ALA A 183 -41.52 -7.12 -13.51
N VAL A 184 -40.26 -7.06 -13.09
CA VAL A 184 -39.39 -5.89 -13.28
C VAL A 184 -39.11 -5.65 -14.77
N ILE A 185 -38.88 -6.70 -15.54
CA ILE A 185 -38.66 -6.61 -16.99
C ILE A 185 -39.93 -6.08 -17.68
N ASP A 186 -41.09 -6.65 -17.37
CA ASP A 186 -42.36 -6.27 -17.97
C ASP A 186 -42.72 -4.81 -17.66
N ALA A 187 -42.52 -4.36 -16.42
CA ALA A 187 -42.71 -2.96 -16.03
C ALA A 187 -41.78 -2.00 -16.79
N LYS A 188 -40.52 -2.38 -17.00
CA LYS A 188 -39.56 -1.59 -17.81
C LYS A 188 -39.98 -1.53 -19.28
N LEU A 189 -40.44 -2.64 -19.85
CA LEU A 189 -40.92 -2.68 -21.24
C LEU A 189 -42.15 -1.79 -21.42
N GLU A 190 -43.06 -1.77 -20.45
CA GLU A 190 -44.23 -0.89 -20.49
C GLU A 190 -43.85 0.59 -20.39
N GLN A 191 -42.91 0.93 -19.50
CA GLN A 191 -42.39 2.30 -19.39
C GLN A 191 -41.74 2.77 -20.71
N LEU A 192 -40.98 1.90 -21.38
CA LEU A 192 -40.37 2.19 -22.68
C LEU A 192 -41.43 2.43 -23.76
N ARG A 193 -42.46 1.58 -23.83
CA ARG A 193 -43.59 1.76 -24.77
C ARG A 193 -44.27 3.11 -24.58
N ARG A 194 -44.63 3.48 -23.34
CA ARG A 194 -45.22 4.79 -23.01
C ARG A 194 -44.31 5.96 -23.40
N THR A 195 -42.99 5.80 -23.22
CA THR A 195 -42.01 6.83 -23.58
C THR A 195 -41.91 7.04 -25.09
N ILE A 196 -41.94 5.94 -25.86
CA ILE A 196 -41.92 5.96 -27.34
C ILE A 196 -43.21 6.60 -27.88
N GLU A 197 -44.36 6.20 -27.36
CA GLU A 197 -45.66 6.78 -27.75
C GLU A 197 -45.71 8.28 -27.45
N ALA A 198 -45.29 8.71 -26.26
CA ALA A 198 -45.23 10.14 -25.91
C ALA A 198 -44.18 10.94 -26.69
N ARG A 199 -43.19 10.28 -27.30
CA ARG A 199 -42.24 10.93 -28.21
C ARG A 199 -42.86 11.06 -29.60
N ARG A 200 -43.55 10.02 -30.07
CA ARG A 200 -44.23 9.99 -31.36
C ARG A 200 -45.36 11.03 -31.44
N THR A 201 -46.17 11.16 -30.40
CA THR A 201 -47.20 12.21 -30.35
C THR A 201 -46.61 13.63 -30.37
N ARG A 202 -45.45 13.84 -29.73
CA ARG A 202 -44.72 15.11 -29.78
C ARG A 202 -44.08 15.42 -31.14
N GLU A 203 -43.77 14.40 -31.93
CA GLU A 203 -43.26 14.55 -33.30
C GLU A 203 -44.40 14.72 -34.32
N GLU A 204 -45.63 14.30 -33.99
CA GLU A 204 -46.83 14.47 -34.83
C GLU A 204 -47.55 15.82 -34.59
N ASP A 205 -47.40 16.42 -33.40
CA ASP A 205 -48.02 17.70 -32.99
C ASP A 205 -47.13 18.95 -33.25
N GLY A 206 -45.95 18.80 -33.87
CA GLY A 206 -45.00 19.89 -34.13
C GLY A 206 -44.65 20.03 -35.62
#